data_AF-A0A5C8D6A6-F1
#
_entry.id   AF-A0A5C8D6A6-F1
#
_cell.length_a   1.000
_cell.length_b   1.000
_cell.length_c   1.000
_cell.angle_alpha   90.00
_cell.angle_beta   90.00
_cell.angle_gamma   90.00
#
_symmetry.space_group_name_H-M   'P 1'
#
loop_
_entity.id
_entity.type
_entity.pdbx_description
1 polymer ?
#
loop_
_entity_poly.entity_id
_entity_poly.type
_entity_poly.pdbx_seq_one_letter_code
_entity_poly.pdbx_strand_id
1 'polypeptide(L)'
;MKKIIFLFFILFIFNSCSNELITVVDEYNPLYQVRAIPGNASISINFWSGILASDFAGFNLYISTTQTFTNALLNSSGGYPTISFSTHARSNITLTFPKTGGLTYNNGTLYYVSVTAYGTNDLAEGGKIETRIDSVIPVVPRAESPGNGSFTITPGALVSVAAGVIQSCGVQSNFNAITVFTNASSQSQSYAAGGLYIASNGNTLSKLWINPSGGGNTTATHSEASRCNTI
;
A
#
# COMPACT_ATOMS: atom_id res chain seq x y z
N MET A 1 -39.32 -7.83 -41.67
CA MET A 1 -39.45 -6.90 -40.53
C MET A 1 -39.39 -7.58 -39.15
N LYS A 2 -40.10 -8.69 -38.88
CA LYS A 2 -40.02 -9.39 -37.56
C LYS A 2 -38.63 -9.88 -37.14
N LYS A 3 -37.78 -10.34 -38.07
CA LYS A 3 -36.41 -10.83 -37.77
C LYS A 3 -35.40 -9.72 -37.43
N ILE A 4 -35.62 -8.49 -37.91
CA ILE A 4 -34.73 -7.34 -37.65
C ILE A 4 -35.01 -6.75 -36.27
N ILE A 5 -36.28 -6.70 -35.85
CA ILE A 5 -36.68 -6.20 -34.52
C ILE A 5 -36.15 -7.11 -33.40
N PHE A 6 -36.12 -8.43 -33.62
CA PHE A 6 -35.58 -9.39 -32.63
C PHE A 6 -34.08 -9.22 -32.41
N LEU A 7 -33.32 -8.85 -33.45
CA LEU A 7 -31.88 -8.60 -33.35
C LEU A 7 -31.57 -7.33 -32.54
N PHE A 8 -32.38 -6.28 -32.69
CA PHE A 8 -32.25 -5.05 -31.89
C PHE A 8 -32.57 -5.28 -30.41
N PHE A 9 -33.56 -6.11 -30.09
CA PHE A 9 -33.91 -6.44 -28.70
C PHE A 9 -32.79 -7.22 -27.99
N ILE A 10 -32.15 -8.15 -28.70
CA ILE A 10 -31.00 -8.91 -28.18
C ILE A 10 -29.79 -7.99 -27.94
N LEU A 11 -29.52 -7.05 -28.86
CA LEU A 11 -28.45 -6.06 -28.70
C LEU A 11 -28.66 -5.13 -27.49
N PHE A 12 -29.91 -4.79 -27.20
CA PHE A 12 -30.27 -3.98 -26.03
C PHE A 12 -30.05 -4.75 -24.72
N ILE A 13 -30.46 -6.02 -24.67
CA ILE A 13 -30.29 -6.89 -23.48
C ILE A 13 -28.80 -7.18 -23.23
N PHE A 14 -28.00 -7.44 -24.26
CA PHE A 14 -26.56 -7.67 -24.05
C PHE A 14 -25.81 -6.40 -23.60
N ASN A 15 -26.18 -5.21 -24.10
CA ASN A 15 -25.60 -3.96 -23.60
C ASN A 15 -26.03 -3.65 -22.16
N SER A 16 -27.30 -3.88 -21.79
CA SER A 16 -27.77 -3.66 -20.42
C SER A 16 -27.13 -4.65 -19.44
N CYS A 17 -27.06 -5.93 -19.81
CA CYS A 17 -26.41 -6.96 -18.98
C CYS A 17 -24.89 -6.75 -18.85
N SER A 18 -24.19 -6.26 -19.88
CA SER A 18 -22.76 -5.93 -19.76
C SER A 18 -22.49 -4.74 -18.84
N ASN A 19 -23.35 -3.71 -18.88
CA ASN A 19 -23.21 -2.56 -17.99
C ASN A 19 -23.54 -2.94 -16.54
N GLU A 20 -24.59 -3.73 -16.28
CA GLU A 20 -24.92 -4.21 -14.93
C GLU A 20 -23.86 -5.21 -14.40
N LEU A 21 -23.32 -6.10 -15.25
CA LEU A 21 -22.31 -7.08 -14.82
C LEU A 21 -20.97 -6.41 -14.44
N ILE A 22 -20.57 -5.35 -15.15
CA ILE A 22 -19.42 -4.51 -14.75
C ILE A 22 -19.71 -3.82 -13.42
N THR A 23 -20.93 -3.32 -13.23
CA THR A 23 -21.33 -2.62 -12.00
C THR A 23 -21.31 -3.55 -10.78
N VAL A 24 -21.81 -4.78 -10.92
CA VAL A 24 -21.86 -5.76 -9.82
C VAL A 24 -20.47 -6.33 -9.49
N VAL A 25 -19.57 -6.51 -10.46
CA VAL A 25 -18.21 -7.02 -10.17
C VAL A 25 -17.35 -5.98 -9.43
N ASP A 26 -17.61 -4.68 -9.59
CA ASP A 26 -16.84 -3.62 -8.92
C ASP A 26 -17.39 -3.29 -7.52
N GLU A 27 -18.67 -3.57 -7.24
CA GLU A 27 -19.30 -3.36 -5.92
C GLU A 27 -18.73 -4.27 -4.81
N TYR A 28 -18.12 -5.40 -5.18
CA TYR A 28 -17.50 -6.36 -4.25
C TYR A 28 -16.00 -6.16 -4.04
N ASN A 29 -15.34 -5.26 -4.78
CA ASN A 29 -13.96 -4.86 -4.46
C ASN A 29 -13.97 -3.64 -3.54
N PRO A 30 -13.07 -3.56 -2.54
CA PRO A 30 -12.97 -2.36 -1.72
C PRO A 30 -12.69 -1.17 -2.63
N LEU A 31 -13.59 -0.17 -2.69
CA LEU A 31 -13.54 0.93 -3.66
C LEU A 31 -12.15 1.59 -3.75
N TYR A 32 -11.44 1.66 -2.62
CA TYR A 32 -10.10 2.24 -2.47
C TYR A 32 -9.26 1.49 -1.44
N GLN A 33 -7.95 1.43 -1.64
CA GLN A 33 -7.00 0.97 -0.62
C GLN A 33 -5.77 1.90 -0.56
N VAL A 34 -5.43 2.36 0.64
CA VAL A 34 -4.20 3.10 0.93
C VAL A 34 -3.28 2.21 1.73
N ARG A 35 -1.99 2.14 1.37
CA ARG A 35 -0.96 1.48 2.17
C ARG A 35 0.21 2.43 2.38
N ALA A 36 0.73 2.51 3.60
CA ALA A 36 1.99 3.20 3.86
C ALA A 36 3.16 2.21 3.67
N ILE A 37 4.15 2.62 2.89
CA ILE A 37 5.40 1.91 2.62
C ILE A 37 6.52 2.64 3.35
N PRO A 38 6.95 2.17 4.51
CA PRO A 38 8.18 2.65 5.13
C PRO A 38 9.43 2.21 4.35
N GLY A 39 10.41 3.10 4.27
CA GLY A 39 11.76 2.83 3.77
C GLY A 39 12.83 3.43 4.67
N ASN A 40 14.07 3.47 4.21
CA ASN A 40 15.15 4.13 4.93
C ASN A 40 14.98 5.65 4.94
N ALA A 41 14.72 6.23 6.12
CA ALA A 41 14.45 7.66 6.32
C ALA A 41 13.42 8.23 5.31
N SER A 42 12.42 7.42 4.97
CA SER A 42 11.39 7.75 4.00
C SER A 42 10.10 6.99 4.27
N ILE A 43 9.00 7.59 3.83
CA ILE A 43 7.67 6.99 3.82
C ILE A 43 7.11 7.23 2.43
N SER A 44 6.50 6.22 1.85
CA SER A 44 5.70 6.35 0.65
C SER A 44 4.28 5.89 0.94
N ILE A 45 3.32 6.31 0.12
CA ILE A 45 2.00 5.70 0.10
C ILE A 45 1.79 5.02 -1.23
N ASN A 46 1.09 3.91 -1.16
CA ASN A 46 0.55 3.21 -2.29
C ASN A 46 -0.96 3.39 -2.28
N PHE A 47 -1.47 4.00 -3.34
CA PHE A 47 -2.90 4.18 -3.53
C PHE A 47 -3.38 3.24 -4.62
N TRP A 48 -4.40 2.45 -4.28
CA TRP A 48 -5.12 1.59 -5.20
C TRP A 48 -6.57 2.07 -5.30
N SER A 49 -7.06 2.15 -6.54
CA SER A 49 -8.43 2.52 -6.86
C SER A 49 -9.10 1.50 -7.76
N GLY A 50 -10.36 1.17 -7.47
CA GLY A 50 -11.25 0.42 -8.36
C GLY A 50 -11.58 1.17 -9.65
N ILE A 51 -12.28 0.50 -10.59
CA ILE A 51 -12.54 1.00 -11.95
C ILE A 51 -13.54 2.18 -11.93
N LEU A 52 -14.47 2.20 -10.99
CA LEU A 52 -15.54 3.22 -10.90
C LEU A 52 -15.15 4.53 -10.21
N ALA A 53 -13.89 4.72 -9.85
CA ALA A 53 -13.43 6.00 -9.30
C ALA A 53 -13.25 7.03 -10.42
N SER A 54 -14.39 7.57 -10.84
CA SER A 54 -14.52 8.80 -11.62
C SER A 54 -13.53 9.86 -11.11
N ASP A 55 -12.54 10.18 -11.94
CA ASP A 55 -11.66 11.34 -11.91
C ASP A 55 -11.25 11.87 -10.53
N PHE A 56 -10.15 11.36 -9.99
CA PHE A 56 -9.49 12.05 -8.88
C PHE A 56 -8.95 13.41 -9.33
N ALA A 57 -9.45 14.47 -8.70
CA ALA A 57 -8.95 15.83 -8.83
C ALA A 57 -7.65 16.07 -8.00
N GLY A 58 -7.37 15.23 -7.00
CA GLY A 58 -6.13 15.28 -6.23
C GLY A 58 -6.16 14.53 -4.89
N PHE A 59 -5.05 14.64 -4.14
CA PHE A 59 -4.87 14.03 -2.82
C PHE A 59 -4.32 15.06 -1.83
N ASN A 60 -4.77 15.00 -0.58
CA ASN A 60 -4.12 15.66 0.56
C ASN A 60 -3.46 14.60 1.43
N LEU A 61 -2.17 14.82 1.70
CA LEU A 61 -1.34 13.92 2.50
C LEU A 61 -1.12 14.54 3.87
N TYR A 62 -1.38 13.76 4.92
CA TYR A 62 -1.16 14.19 6.30
C TYR A 62 -0.18 13.24 6.95
N ILE A 63 0.74 13.79 7.74
CA ILE A 63 1.68 13.02 8.53
C ILE A 63 1.92 13.70 9.88
N SER A 64 1.97 12.92 10.95
CA SER A 64 2.16 13.41 12.31
C SER A 64 2.80 12.32 13.17
N THR A 65 3.52 12.68 14.22
CA THR A 65 3.96 11.73 15.26
C THR A 65 2.85 11.43 16.28
N THR A 66 1.70 12.09 16.15
CA THR A 66 0.49 11.85 16.92
C THR A 66 -0.66 11.47 15.98
N GLN A 67 -1.73 10.85 16.49
CA GLN A 67 -2.92 10.54 15.69
C GLN A 67 -3.76 11.78 15.33
N THR A 68 -3.32 12.97 15.76
CA THR A 68 -3.97 14.24 15.46
C THR A 68 -3.26 14.91 14.29
N PHE A 69 -4.05 15.30 13.29
CA PHE A 69 -3.57 15.97 12.09
C PHE A 69 -4.07 17.41 12.06
N THR A 70 -3.15 18.36 12.05
CA THR A 70 -3.48 19.79 12.04
C THR A 70 -3.29 20.43 10.67
N ASN A 71 -2.27 20.00 9.91
CA ASN A 71 -1.96 20.55 8.59
C ASN A 71 -1.63 19.42 7.61
N ALA A 72 -2.14 19.52 6.37
CA ALA A 72 -1.67 18.67 5.30
C ALA A 72 -0.26 19.11 4.87
N LEU A 73 0.46 18.19 4.23
CA LEU A 73 1.71 18.51 3.56
C LEU A 73 1.45 19.45 2.40
N LEU A 74 2.32 20.45 2.27
CA LEU A 74 2.31 21.39 1.17
C LEU A 74 3.50 21.09 0.24
N ASN A 75 3.31 21.37 -1.05
CA ASN A 75 4.37 21.36 -2.04
C ASN A 75 5.29 22.59 -1.84
N SER A 76 6.37 22.66 -2.63
CA SER A 76 7.35 23.77 -2.56
C SER A 76 6.77 25.15 -2.84
N SER A 77 5.58 25.23 -3.44
CA SER A 77 4.85 26.48 -3.73
C SER A 77 3.81 26.82 -2.65
N GLY A 78 3.73 26.06 -1.56
CA GLY A 78 2.77 26.28 -0.48
C GLY A 78 1.34 25.80 -0.78
N GLY A 79 1.11 25.13 -1.91
CA GLY A 79 -0.17 24.49 -2.25
C GLY A 79 -0.19 23.01 -1.86
N TYR A 80 -1.35 22.37 -1.87
CA TYR A 80 -1.43 20.92 -1.65
C TYR A 80 -0.73 20.13 -2.78
N PRO A 81 -0.06 19.00 -2.48
CA PRO A 81 0.52 18.13 -3.49
C PRO A 81 -0.59 17.54 -4.38
N THR A 82 -0.85 18.19 -5.50
CA THR A 82 -1.77 17.71 -6.52
C THR A 82 -1.03 16.76 -7.45
N ILE A 83 -1.59 15.56 -7.63
CA ILE A 83 -1.11 14.61 -8.63
C ILE A 83 -2.10 14.70 -9.78
N SER A 84 -1.66 15.31 -10.87
CA SER A 84 -2.44 15.46 -12.08
C SER A 84 -2.53 14.11 -12.79
N PHE A 85 -3.57 13.32 -12.52
CA PHE A 85 -3.90 12.15 -13.34
C PHE A 85 -5.42 11.94 -13.39
N SER A 86 -5.99 11.96 -14.59
CA SER A 86 -7.38 11.59 -14.88
C SER A 86 -7.40 10.58 -16.02
N THR A 87 -7.48 9.29 -15.69
CA THR A 87 -7.95 8.29 -16.64
C THR A 87 -8.67 7.19 -15.86
N HIS A 88 -9.81 6.71 -16.39
CA HIS A 88 -10.64 5.60 -15.87
C HIS A 88 -9.94 4.22 -15.84
N ALA A 89 -8.62 4.19 -15.72
CA ALA A 89 -7.82 2.98 -15.68
C ALA A 89 -7.36 2.72 -14.24
N ARG A 90 -7.48 1.45 -13.80
CA ARG A 90 -6.94 0.95 -12.52
C ARG A 90 -5.53 1.48 -12.33
N SER A 91 -5.34 2.35 -11.34
CA SER A 91 -4.07 3.03 -11.14
C SER A 91 -3.48 2.61 -9.80
N ASN A 92 -2.23 2.17 -9.84
CA ASN A 92 -1.42 1.92 -8.67
C ASN A 92 -0.39 3.05 -8.56
N ILE A 93 -0.65 4.01 -7.68
CA ILE A 93 0.19 5.21 -7.56
C ILE A 93 1.04 5.07 -6.29
N THR A 94 2.37 5.13 -6.46
CA THR A 94 3.28 5.23 -5.31
C THR A 94 3.81 6.66 -5.20
N LEU A 95 3.61 7.28 -4.05
CA LEU A 95 4.02 8.66 -3.79
C LEU A 95 4.95 8.66 -2.60
N THR A 96 6.18 9.09 -2.81
CA THR A 96 7.11 9.31 -1.70
C THR A 96 6.76 10.62 -1.03
N PHE A 97 6.64 10.59 0.30
CA PHE A 97 6.43 11.80 1.07
C PHE A 97 7.59 12.77 0.86
N PRO A 98 7.33 14.03 0.50
CA PRO A 98 8.39 15.00 0.29
C PRO A 98 9.18 15.23 1.59
N LYS A 99 10.49 15.49 1.45
CA LYS A 99 11.36 15.99 2.55
C LYS A 99 11.29 17.52 2.70
N THR A 100 10.53 18.20 1.87
CA THR A 100 10.44 19.66 1.82
C THR A 100 9.71 20.20 3.05
N GLY A 101 10.10 21.40 3.50
CA GLY A 101 9.45 22.08 4.64
C GLY A 101 9.94 21.69 6.04
N GLY A 102 11.11 21.05 6.17
CA GLY A 102 11.69 20.69 7.47
C GLY A 102 11.24 19.34 8.04
N LEU A 103 10.51 18.53 7.25
CA LEU A 103 10.13 17.17 7.61
C LEU A 103 11.23 16.19 7.24
N THR A 104 12.09 15.90 8.23
CA THR A 104 13.05 14.80 8.16
C THR A 104 12.45 13.57 8.83
N TYR A 105 12.30 12.48 8.08
CA TYR A 105 11.84 11.20 8.62
C TYR A 105 12.97 10.48 9.34
N ASN A 106 12.77 10.19 10.61
CA ASN A 106 13.75 9.48 11.43
C ASN A 106 13.40 8.00 11.50
N ASN A 107 14.40 7.15 11.28
CA ASN A 107 14.25 5.72 11.47
C ASN A 107 13.88 5.41 12.93
N GLY A 108 12.97 4.45 13.14
CA GLY A 108 12.49 4.03 14.45
C GLY A 108 11.45 4.96 15.08
N THR A 109 11.16 6.11 14.47
CA THR A 109 10.09 7.01 14.94
C THR A 109 8.74 6.57 14.37
N LEU A 110 7.72 6.47 15.23
CA LEU A 110 6.35 6.21 14.80
C LEU A 110 5.72 7.47 14.21
N TYR A 111 5.24 7.33 12.99
CA TYR A 111 4.41 8.32 12.32
C TYR A 111 3.02 7.72 12.05
N TYR A 112 2.05 8.62 11.95
CA TYR A 112 0.71 8.34 11.49
C TYR A 112 0.53 9.05 10.16
N VAL A 113 0.03 8.34 9.17
CA VAL A 113 -0.27 8.87 7.84
C VAL A 113 -1.77 8.82 7.61
N SER A 114 -2.32 9.88 7.04
CA SER A 114 -3.69 9.92 6.56
C SER A 114 -3.72 10.50 5.14
N VAL A 115 -4.63 10.01 4.32
CA VAL A 115 -4.79 10.47 2.93
C VAL A 115 -6.26 10.84 2.71
N THR A 116 -6.49 12.04 2.23
CA THR A 116 -7.81 12.45 1.74
C THR A 116 -7.74 12.51 0.23
N ALA A 117 -8.65 11.83 -0.46
CA ALA A 117 -8.73 11.86 -1.91
C ALA A 117 -9.97 12.67 -2.34
N TYR A 118 -9.82 13.44 -3.41
CA TYR A 118 -10.87 14.31 -3.93
C TYR A 118 -11.16 13.89 -5.36
N GLY A 119 -12.40 13.57 -5.68
CA GLY A 119 -12.82 13.18 -7.03
C GLY A 119 -13.95 14.04 -7.56
N THR A 120 -14.00 14.23 -8.87
CA THR A 120 -15.18 14.77 -9.57
C THR A 120 -15.98 13.58 -10.07
N ASN A 121 -17.18 13.39 -9.51
CA ASN A 121 -18.15 12.47 -10.10
C ASN A 121 -19.04 13.27 -11.05
N ASP A 122 -18.88 13.05 -12.36
CA ASP A 122 -19.73 13.68 -13.38
C ASP A 122 -21.20 13.23 -13.29
N LEU A 123 -21.51 12.17 -12.53
CA LEU A 123 -22.87 11.72 -12.25
C LEU A 123 -23.54 12.43 -11.06
N ALA A 124 -22.80 13.25 -10.30
CA ALA A 124 -23.35 14.06 -9.22
C ALA A 124 -23.49 15.52 -9.69
N GLU A 125 -24.72 15.95 -10.01
CA GLU A 125 -25.05 17.36 -10.23
C GLU A 125 -24.55 18.19 -9.02
N GLY A 126 -23.45 18.94 -9.19
CA GLY A 126 -22.96 19.87 -8.16
C GLY A 126 -21.47 19.83 -7.82
N GLY A 127 -20.69 18.89 -8.36
CA GLY A 127 -19.24 18.96 -8.30
C GLY A 127 -18.59 18.36 -7.04
N LYS A 128 -17.33 17.95 -7.24
CA LYS A 128 -16.31 17.51 -6.26
C LYS A 128 -16.85 16.77 -5.02
N ILE A 129 -16.78 15.44 -5.05
CA ILE A 129 -16.97 14.62 -3.86
C ILE A 129 -15.61 14.47 -3.17
N GLU A 130 -15.47 15.08 -1.99
CA GLU A 130 -14.35 14.81 -1.10
C GLU A 130 -14.62 13.49 -0.37
N THR A 131 -13.94 12.40 -0.75
CA THR A 131 -14.04 11.14 -0.02
C THR A 131 -12.80 11.03 0.87
N ARG A 132 -12.98 11.35 2.15
CA ARG A 132 -11.96 11.09 3.15
C ARG A 132 -11.83 9.59 3.34
N ILE A 133 -10.68 9.05 2.97
CA ILE A 133 -10.33 7.67 3.28
C ILE A 133 -9.71 7.72 4.67
N ASP A 134 -10.57 7.55 5.68
CA ASP A 134 -10.26 7.72 7.11
C ASP A 134 -9.32 6.65 7.72
N SER A 135 -8.43 6.07 6.92
CA SER A 135 -7.39 5.17 7.43
C SER A 135 -6.23 6.00 7.99
N VAL A 136 -6.20 6.17 9.32
CA VAL A 136 -4.97 6.61 10.02
C VAL A 136 -4.02 5.42 10.09
N ILE A 137 -2.99 5.42 9.24
CA ILE A 137 -2.06 4.30 9.07
C ILE A 137 -0.79 4.57 9.90
N PRO A 138 -0.52 3.78 10.96
CA PRO A 138 0.76 3.83 11.65
C PRO A 138 1.87 3.31 10.72
N VAL A 139 3.03 3.97 10.75
CA VAL A 139 4.18 3.61 9.92
C VAL A 139 5.48 4.01 10.61
N VAL A 140 6.50 3.16 10.50
CA VAL A 140 7.83 3.40 11.09
C VAL A 140 8.90 3.29 10.00
N PRO A 141 9.52 4.40 9.56
CA PRO A 141 10.74 4.38 8.75
C PRO A 141 11.82 3.58 9.48
N ARG A 142 12.72 2.95 8.73
CA ARG A 142 13.69 2.03 9.33
C ARG A 142 15.00 1.99 8.57
N ALA A 143 16.09 1.81 9.30
CA ALA A 143 17.38 1.61 8.69
C ALA A 143 17.40 0.25 8.00
N GLU A 144 17.71 0.26 6.71
CA GLU A 144 18.02 -0.95 5.96
C GLU A 144 19.50 -1.26 6.16
N SER A 145 19.82 -2.53 6.42
CA SER A 145 21.20 -2.95 6.66
C SER A 145 21.49 -4.27 5.96
N PRO A 146 22.71 -4.46 5.42
CA PRO A 146 23.12 -5.75 4.91
C PRO A 146 23.26 -6.77 6.05
N GLY A 147 22.82 -8.00 5.81
CA GLY A 147 22.91 -9.11 6.75
C GLY A 147 21.57 -9.73 7.11
N ASN A 148 21.58 -10.61 8.12
CA ASN A 148 20.44 -11.46 8.46
C ASN A 148 19.59 -10.90 9.63
N GLY A 149 20.12 -9.94 10.39
CA GLY A 149 19.45 -9.41 11.58
C GLY A 149 19.13 -10.51 12.59
N SER A 150 17.87 -10.60 13.01
CA SER A 150 17.37 -11.61 13.95
C SER A 150 17.11 -12.99 13.33
N PHE A 151 17.36 -13.15 12.03
CA PHE A 151 17.06 -14.37 11.29
C PHE A 151 18.29 -15.28 11.18
N THR A 152 18.07 -16.58 11.21
CA THR A 152 19.04 -17.60 10.81
C THR A 152 18.61 -18.16 9.47
N ILE A 153 19.54 -18.24 8.52
CA ILE A 153 19.28 -18.71 7.16
C ILE A 153 20.10 -19.97 6.92
N THR A 154 19.42 -21.05 6.55
CA THR A 154 20.02 -22.25 5.99
C THR A 154 19.65 -22.28 4.50
N PRO A 155 20.54 -21.80 3.60
CA PRO A 155 20.24 -21.72 2.18
C PRO A 155 19.73 -23.04 1.61
N GLY A 156 18.65 -22.98 0.83
CA GLY A 156 18.01 -24.16 0.24
C GLY A 156 17.13 -24.98 1.20
N ALA A 157 17.08 -24.64 2.49
CA ALA A 157 16.25 -25.35 3.46
C ALA A 157 15.26 -24.42 4.17
N LEU A 158 15.74 -23.59 5.10
CA LEU A 158 14.88 -22.87 6.04
C LEU A 158 15.39 -21.46 6.33
N VAL A 159 14.45 -20.61 6.72
CA VAL A 159 14.66 -19.31 7.35
C VAL A 159 13.95 -19.34 8.70
N SER A 160 14.67 -19.04 9.77
CA SER A 160 14.12 -19.07 11.14
C SER A 160 14.40 -17.79 11.91
N VAL A 161 13.61 -17.56 12.97
CA VAL A 161 13.80 -16.44 13.90
C VAL A 161 14.05 -16.93 15.31
N ALA A 162 15.00 -16.30 16.01
CA ALA A 162 15.37 -16.68 17.37
C ALA A 162 14.30 -16.31 18.42
N ALA A 163 13.54 -15.24 18.18
CA ALA A 163 12.50 -14.76 19.09
C ALA A 163 11.24 -14.35 18.31
N GLY A 164 10.08 -14.78 18.80
CA GLY A 164 8.79 -14.53 18.16
C GLY A 164 8.45 -15.56 17.08
N VAL A 165 7.66 -15.15 16.11
CA VAL A 165 7.25 -15.98 14.96
C VAL A 165 7.33 -15.19 13.67
N ILE A 166 7.60 -15.88 12.56
CA ILE A 166 7.39 -15.37 11.22
C ILE A 166 5.88 -15.28 11.01
N GLN A 167 5.39 -14.05 10.88
CA GLN A 167 3.97 -13.73 10.71
C GLN A 167 3.57 -13.73 9.25
N SER A 168 4.53 -13.43 8.37
CA SER A 168 4.25 -13.36 6.94
C SER A 168 5.51 -13.60 6.12
N CYS A 169 5.36 -14.26 4.97
CA CYS A 169 6.47 -14.48 4.05
C CYS A 169 6.00 -14.61 2.59
N GLY A 170 6.91 -14.38 1.65
CA GLY A 170 6.65 -14.57 0.22
C GLY A 170 7.79 -14.03 -0.65
N VAL A 171 7.88 -14.48 -1.91
CA VAL A 171 8.88 -13.98 -2.85
C VAL A 171 8.49 -12.58 -3.33
N GLN A 172 9.45 -11.67 -3.32
CA GLN A 172 9.25 -10.26 -3.66
C GLN A 172 10.29 -9.75 -4.65
N SER A 173 9.90 -8.73 -5.43
CA SER A 173 10.79 -8.09 -6.39
C SER A 173 11.82 -7.16 -5.75
N ASN A 174 11.55 -6.63 -4.56
CA ASN A 174 12.47 -5.78 -3.80
C ASN A 174 12.13 -5.75 -2.29
N PHE A 175 13.03 -5.16 -1.49
CA PHE A 175 12.89 -5.07 -0.03
C PHE A 175 11.63 -4.33 0.42
N ASN A 176 11.22 -3.25 -0.24
CA ASN A 176 10.08 -2.42 0.14
C ASN A 176 8.80 -2.75 -0.64
N ALA A 177 8.74 -3.94 -1.26
CA ALA A 177 7.56 -4.39 -1.97
C ALA A 177 6.37 -4.62 -1.02
N ILE A 178 5.16 -4.38 -1.53
CA ILE A 178 3.88 -4.46 -0.79
C ILE A 178 3.06 -5.70 -1.20
N THR A 179 3.65 -6.61 -1.98
CA THR A 179 2.92 -7.73 -2.56
C THR A 179 2.47 -8.72 -1.50
N VAL A 180 1.41 -9.46 -1.83
CA VAL A 180 0.76 -10.51 -1.04
C VAL A 180 1.74 -11.35 -0.23
N PHE A 181 1.57 -11.32 1.08
CA PHE A 181 2.23 -12.24 1.98
C PHE A 181 1.32 -13.44 2.27
N THR A 182 1.91 -14.61 2.36
CA THR A 182 1.23 -15.75 2.99
C THR A 182 1.27 -15.52 4.50
N ASN A 183 0.11 -15.55 5.16
CA ASN A 183 0.05 -15.54 6.62
C ASN A 183 0.79 -16.77 7.15
N ALA A 184 1.70 -16.54 8.08
CA ALA A 184 2.50 -17.55 8.74
C ALA A 184 2.36 -17.40 10.26
N SER A 185 2.65 -18.47 10.98
CA SER A 185 2.63 -18.48 12.45
C SER A 185 3.59 -19.54 12.99
N SER A 186 4.85 -19.46 12.56
CA SER A 186 5.88 -20.42 12.95
C SER A 186 7.23 -19.74 13.15
N GLN A 187 8.13 -20.38 13.90
CA GLN A 187 9.49 -19.89 14.07
C GLN A 187 10.38 -20.10 12.83
N SER A 188 9.95 -20.97 11.91
CA SER A 188 10.71 -21.34 10.71
C SER A 188 9.80 -21.44 9.49
N GLN A 189 10.30 -20.97 8.36
CA GLN A 189 9.64 -21.02 7.05
C GLN A 189 10.61 -21.55 5.99
N SER A 190 10.05 -22.05 4.88
CA SER A 190 10.85 -22.57 3.77
C SER A 190 11.70 -21.46 3.16
N TYR A 191 12.95 -21.77 2.85
CA TYR A 191 13.84 -20.85 2.15
C TYR A 191 13.36 -20.62 0.71
N ALA A 192 13.46 -19.37 0.26
CA ALA A 192 13.27 -18.97 -1.13
C ALA A 192 14.23 -17.81 -1.48
N ALA A 193 14.89 -17.90 -2.63
CA ALA A 193 15.61 -16.77 -3.20
C ALA A 193 14.60 -15.69 -3.61
N GLY A 194 14.88 -14.42 -3.28
CA GLY A 194 13.88 -13.35 -3.36
C GLY A 194 12.85 -13.38 -2.24
N GLY A 195 12.94 -14.32 -1.31
CA GLY A 195 12.02 -14.45 -0.18
C GLY A 195 12.13 -13.26 0.77
N LEU A 196 10.98 -12.67 1.08
CA LEU A 196 10.78 -11.68 2.11
C LEU A 196 10.07 -12.32 3.30
N TYR A 197 10.60 -12.12 4.51
CA TYR A 197 10.10 -12.70 5.74
C TYR A 197 9.90 -11.58 6.76
N ILE A 198 8.72 -11.53 7.37
CA ILE A 198 8.37 -10.58 8.42
C ILE A 198 8.06 -11.38 9.67
N ALA A 199 8.76 -11.05 10.75
CA ALA A 199 8.62 -11.70 12.04
C ALA A 199 8.35 -10.71 13.14
N SER A 200 7.54 -11.11 14.11
CA SER A 200 7.26 -10.31 15.30
C SER A 200 7.35 -11.16 16.55
N ASN A 201 7.82 -10.53 17.63
CA ASN A 201 7.74 -11.05 18.99
C ASN A 201 6.72 -10.28 19.86
N GLY A 202 5.87 -9.46 19.25
CA GLY A 202 4.89 -8.60 19.92
C GLY A 202 5.40 -7.18 20.23
N ASN A 203 6.72 -7.01 20.37
CA ASN A 203 7.35 -5.70 20.64
C ASN A 203 8.18 -5.21 19.45
N THR A 204 8.97 -6.10 18.88
CA THR A 204 9.83 -5.86 17.73
C THR A 204 9.24 -6.50 16.48
N LEU A 205 9.35 -5.79 15.36
CA LEU A 205 9.05 -6.30 14.04
C LEU A 205 10.35 -6.28 13.24
N SER A 206 10.72 -7.45 12.71
CA SER A 206 11.94 -7.67 11.94
C SER A 206 11.59 -8.14 10.54
N LYS A 207 12.29 -7.61 9.54
CA LYS A 207 12.13 -7.98 8.13
C LYS A 207 13.45 -8.42 7.56
N LEU A 208 13.42 -9.51 6.81
CA LEU A 208 14.53 -10.04 6.03
C LEU A 208 14.11 -10.17 4.58
N TRP A 209 14.96 -9.74 3.66
CA TRP A 209 14.88 -10.09 2.25
C TRP A 209 16.15 -10.81 1.83
N ILE A 210 15.96 -11.92 1.13
CA ILE A 210 17.04 -12.71 0.55
C ILE A 210 17.19 -12.26 -0.89
N ASN A 211 18.31 -11.61 -1.22
CA ASN A 211 18.50 -11.07 -2.57
C ASN A 211 18.53 -12.22 -3.60
N PRO A 212 17.66 -12.19 -4.63
CA PRO A 212 17.56 -13.28 -5.61
C PRO A 212 18.81 -13.44 -6.47
N SER A 213 19.65 -12.40 -6.63
CA SER A 213 20.86 -12.42 -7.46
C SER A 213 22.15 -12.66 -6.68
N GLY A 214 22.06 -13.19 -5.45
CA GLY A 214 23.23 -13.59 -4.66
C GLY A 214 23.99 -12.42 -4.00
N GLY A 215 23.44 -11.21 -4.06
CA GLY A 215 24.03 -9.99 -3.47
C GLY A 215 23.94 -9.86 -1.94
N GLY A 216 23.85 -10.98 -1.21
CA GLY A 216 23.65 -11.00 0.24
C GLY A 216 22.19 -10.77 0.66
N ASN A 217 21.98 -10.47 1.93
CA ASN A 217 20.64 -10.27 2.50
C ASN A 217 20.46 -8.83 2.96
N THR A 218 19.22 -8.36 3.00
CA THR A 218 18.86 -7.05 3.55
C THR A 218 17.92 -7.25 4.72
N THR A 219 18.17 -6.56 5.82
CA THR A 219 17.35 -6.63 7.03
C THR A 219 16.95 -5.23 7.50
N ALA A 220 15.84 -5.16 8.22
CA ALA A 220 15.46 -3.98 8.98
C ALA A 220 14.58 -4.35 10.19
N THR A 221 14.50 -3.45 11.17
CA THR A 221 13.79 -3.68 12.44
C THR A 221 13.17 -2.38 12.98
N HIS A 222 12.09 -2.49 13.75
CA HIS A 222 11.59 -1.43 14.62
C HIS A 222 10.92 -1.99 15.88
N SER A 223 10.79 -1.17 16.92
CA SER A 223 10.30 -1.54 18.26
C SER A 223 8.82 -1.22 18.53
N GLU A 224 8.04 -0.97 17.47
CA GLU A 224 6.63 -0.53 17.59
C GLU A 224 5.67 -1.59 17.03
N ALA A 225 5.99 -2.88 17.18
CA ALA A 225 5.22 -3.95 16.54
C ALA A 225 3.77 -4.06 17.05
N SER A 226 3.55 -3.66 18.30
CA SER A 226 2.20 -3.60 18.91
C SER A 226 1.32 -2.49 18.33
N ARG A 227 1.91 -1.52 17.62
CA ARG A 227 1.22 -0.33 17.09
C ARG A 227 1.28 -0.23 15.57
N CYS A 228 2.26 -0.87 14.94
CA CYS A 228 2.47 -0.88 13.50
C CYS A 228 2.88 -2.30 13.10
N ASN A 229 2.02 -3.00 12.37
CA ASN A 229 2.30 -4.35 11.89
C ASN A 229 2.96 -4.39 10.51
N THR A 230 3.18 -3.22 9.91
CA THR A 230 3.76 -3.08 8.58
C THR A 230 5.26 -2.80 8.66
N ILE A 231 6.02 -3.59 7.90
CA ILE A 231 7.43 -3.34 7.55
C ILE A 231 7.49 -3.20 6.03
#